data_AF-W2PLH9-F1
#
_entry.id   AF-W2PLH9-F1
#
_cell.length_a   1.000
_cell.length_b   1.000
_cell.length_c   1.000
_cell.angle_alpha   90.00
_cell.angle_beta   90.00
_cell.angle_gamma   90.00
#
_symmetry.space_group_name_H-M   'P 1'
#
loop_
_entity.id
_entity.type
_entity.pdbx_description
1 polymer ?
#
loop_
_entity_poly.entity_id
_entity_poly.type
_entity_poly.pdbx_seq_one_letter_code
_entity_poly.pdbx_strand_id
1 'polypeptide(L)'
;MIIVAGRDVDVPAAPLDPDGVANQLWKQELWTLSADLDTKTNAALCKLDDKGHSKTPGSLRNRWRKQRTDHRGVYDALCSAFITRKAGGGVVDCCTPDSHQWKQKDLES
;
A
#
# COMPACT_ATOMS: atom_id res chain seq x y z
N MET A 1 -3.51 2.29 2.07
CA MET A 1 -3.39 0.98 1.42
C MET A 1 -1.92 0.74 1.13
N ILE A 2 -1.24 0.10 2.07
CA ILE A 2 0.15 -0.32 1.91
C ILE A 2 0.04 -1.76 1.43
N ILE A 3 0.25 -1.99 0.13
CA ILE A 3 0.32 -3.34 -0.42
C ILE A 3 1.74 -3.53 -0.90
N VAL A 4 2.51 -4.30 -0.15
CA VAL A 4 3.82 -4.77 -0.58
C VAL A 4 3.65 -6.20 -1.04
N ALA A 5 3.77 -6.41 -2.35
CA ALA A 5 3.74 -7.74 -2.92
C ALA A 5 5.01 -8.51 -2.50
N GLY A 6 4.85 -9.54 -1.68
CA GLY A 6 5.88 -10.57 -1.45
C GLY A 6 6.94 -10.29 -0.39
N ARG A 7 6.80 -9.24 0.41
CA ARG A 7 7.52 -9.13 1.70
C ARG A 7 6.48 -8.83 2.75
N ASP A 8 6.44 -9.64 3.80
CA ASP A 8 5.70 -9.30 5.01
C ASP A 8 6.23 -7.94 5.48
N VAL A 9 5.39 -6.92 5.36
CA VAL A 9 5.65 -5.65 6.00
C VAL A 9 5.19 -5.84 7.42
N ASP A 10 6.16 -5.85 8.34
CA ASP A 10 5.87 -5.86 9.76
C ASP A 10 5.24 -4.51 10.12
N VAL A 11 3.91 -4.51 10.26
CA VAL A 11 3.16 -3.33 10.66
C VAL A 11 3.13 -3.33 12.20
N PRO A 12 3.69 -2.29 12.85
CA PRO A 12 3.67 -2.18 14.31
C PRO A 12 2.26 -2.37 14.87
N ALA A 13 2.09 -3.35 15.74
CA ALA A 13 0.84 -3.60 16.42
C ALA A 13 0.46 -2.41 17.30
N ALA A 14 -0.82 -2.05 17.30
CA ALA A 14 -1.31 -1.03 18.23
C ALA A 14 -1.13 -1.51 19.68
N PRO A 15 -0.72 -0.63 20.61
CA PRO A 15 -0.63 -1.00 22.03
C PRO A 15 -2.01 -1.39 22.57
N LEU A 16 -2.08 -2.47 23.35
CA LEU A 16 -3.33 -2.96 23.95
C LEU A 16 -3.85 -2.03 25.07
N ASP A 17 -2.94 -1.41 25.82
CA ASP A 17 -3.24 -0.41 26.85
C ASP A 17 -2.35 0.82 26.62
N PRO A 18 -2.75 1.72 25.70
CA PRO A 18 -1.90 2.82 25.28
C PRO A 18 -1.89 3.92 26.34
N ASP A 19 -0.81 3.97 27.13
CA ASP A 19 -0.44 5.23 27.77
C ASP A 19 0.02 6.25 26.72
N GLY A 20 0.22 7.51 27.15
CA GLY A 20 0.64 8.58 26.25
C GLY A 20 1.96 8.30 25.52
N VAL A 21 2.89 7.58 26.15
CA VAL A 21 4.23 7.28 25.62
C VAL A 21 4.17 6.13 24.63
N ALA A 22 3.50 5.03 24.99
CA ALA A 22 3.30 3.87 24.13
C ALA A 22 2.57 4.24 22.83
N ASN A 23 1.54 5.09 22.92
CA ASN A 23 0.83 5.60 21.76
C ASN A 23 1.74 6.47 20.86
N GLN A 24 2.57 7.32 21.46
CA GLN A 24 3.47 8.19 20.71
C GLN A 24 4.57 7.40 20.00
N LEU A 25 5.15 6.39 20.66
CA LEU A 25 6.12 5.47 20.06
C LEU A 25 5.52 4.68 18.90
N TRP A 26 4.36 4.06 19.09
CA TRP A 26 3.66 3.34 18.03
C TRP A 26 3.38 4.23 16.81
N LYS A 27 2.92 5.47 17.03
CA LYS A 27 2.74 6.45 15.95
C LYS A 27 4.05 6.74 15.23
N GLN A 28 5.15 6.92 15.95
CA GLN A 28 6.46 7.18 15.36
C GLN A 28 6.95 6.01 14.50
N GLU A 29 6.74 4.77 14.95
CA GLU A 29 7.07 3.56 14.18
C GLU A 29 6.24 3.48 12.89
N LEU A 30 4.92 3.72 12.98
CA LEU A 30 4.05 3.80 11.81
C LEU A 30 4.48 4.90 10.82
N TRP A 31 4.85 6.07 11.32
CA TRP A 31 5.37 7.16 10.49
C TRP A 31 6.66 6.77 9.77
N THR A 32 7.59 6.12 10.50
CA THR A 32 8.85 5.62 9.94
C THR A 32 8.60 4.61 8.84
N LEU A 33 7.71 3.63 9.10
CA LEU A 33 7.32 2.62 8.14
C LEU A 33 6.69 3.25 6.88
N SER A 34 5.75 4.18 7.06
CA SER A 34 5.11 4.89 5.95
C SER A 34 6.14 5.65 5.09
N ALA A 35 7.13 6.30 5.72
CA ALA A 35 8.15 7.07 5.00
C ALA A 35 9.10 6.17 4.19
N ASP A 36 9.48 5.01 4.74
CA ASP A 36 10.27 4.01 4.02
C ASP A 36 9.51 3.46 2.80
N LEU A 37 8.21 3.16 2.97
CA LEU A 37 7.36 2.68 1.88
C LEU A 37 7.16 3.74 0.79
N ASP A 38 6.93 5.00 1.17
CA ASP A 38 6.87 6.11 0.22
C ASP A 38 8.19 6.23 -0.56
N THR A 39 9.33 6.11 0.12
CA THR A 39 10.66 6.16 -0.52
C THR A 39 10.86 5.03 -1.53
N LYS A 40 10.56 3.79 -1.14
CA LYS A 40 10.64 2.61 -2.01
C LYS A 40 9.70 2.73 -3.21
N THR A 41 8.47 3.19 -2.99
CA THR A 41 7.47 3.40 -4.04
C THR A 41 7.94 4.47 -5.03
N ASN A 42 8.48 5.58 -4.54
CA ASN A 42 9.00 6.66 -5.37
C ASN A 42 10.15 6.16 -6.26
N ALA A 43 11.11 5.42 -5.68
CA ALA A 43 12.21 4.83 -6.42
C ALA A 43 11.74 3.81 -7.49
N ALA A 44 10.73 2.99 -7.18
CA ALA A 44 10.15 2.07 -8.15
C ALA A 44 9.44 2.82 -9.28
N LEU A 45 8.68 3.87 -8.97
CA LEU A 45 7.99 4.70 -9.97
C LEU A 45 8.95 5.44 -10.89
N CYS A 46 10.07 5.92 -10.37
CA CYS A 46 11.12 6.55 -11.18
C CYS A 46 11.69 5.59 -12.24
N LYS A 47 11.78 4.30 -11.94
CA LYS A 47 12.20 3.28 -12.92
C LYS A 47 11.11 2.92 -13.93
N LEU A 48 9.84 3.20 -13.62
CA LEU A 48 8.71 2.84 -14.47
C LEU A 48 8.36 3.91 -15.49
N ASP A 49 8.53 5.19 -15.15
CA ASP A 49 8.14 6.30 -16.02
C ASP A 49 9.28 7.25 -16.40
N ASP A 50 10.52 6.88 -16.05
CA ASP A 50 11.77 7.63 -16.28
C ASP A 50 11.75 9.08 -15.77
N LYS A 51 10.84 9.42 -14.83
CA LYS A 51 10.80 10.74 -14.19
C LYS A 51 11.54 10.74 -12.88
N GLY A 52 12.02 11.93 -12.49
CA GLY A 52 12.64 12.17 -11.18
C GLY A 52 11.70 11.89 -9.99
N HIS A 53 12.25 11.95 -8.78
CA HIS A 53 11.51 11.66 -7.56
C HIS A 53 10.40 12.69 -7.29
N SER A 54 9.23 12.22 -6.83
CA SER A 54 8.21 13.08 -6.24
C SER A 54 8.74 13.71 -4.95
N LYS A 55 8.62 15.04 -4.81
CA LYS A 55 9.14 15.79 -3.66
C LYS A 55 8.22 15.78 -2.44
N THR A 56 6.96 15.39 -2.61
CA THR A 56 5.95 15.36 -1.54
C THR A 56 5.12 14.08 -1.59
N PRO A 57 4.61 13.60 -0.44
CA PRO A 57 3.70 12.45 -0.42
C PRO A 57 2.43 12.66 -1.26
N GLY A 58 1.92 13.89 -1.32
CA GLY A 58 0.77 14.25 -2.16
C GLY A 58 1.05 14.09 -3.65
N SER A 59 2.23 14.54 -4.11
CA SER A 59 2.68 14.35 -5.50
C SER A 59 2.85 12.86 -5.82
N LEU A 60 3.46 12.09 -4.92
CA LEU A 60 3.66 10.65 -5.09
C LEU A 60 2.32 9.93 -5.25
N ARG A 61 1.35 10.21 -4.38
CA ARG A 61 -0.02 9.65 -4.45
C ARG A 61 -0.71 9.98 -5.77
N ASN A 62 -0.60 11.21 -6.25
CA ASN A 62 -1.22 11.60 -7.53
C ASN A 62 -0.54 10.91 -8.73
N ARG A 63 0.79 10.78 -8.69
CA ARG A 63 1.54 10.06 -9.73
C ARG A 63 1.15 8.58 -9.77
N TRP A 64 1.02 7.93 -8.62
CA TRP A 64 0.51 6.56 -8.53
C TRP A 64 -0.91 6.43 -9.11
N ARG A 65 -1.83 7.35 -8.78
CA ARG A 65 -3.18 7.36 -9.35
C ARG A 65 -3.17 7.51 -10.87
N LYS A 66 -2.28 8.36 -11.40
CA LYS A 66 -2.11 8.52 -12.84
C LYS A 66 -1.62 7.23 -13.49
N GLN A 67 -0.60 6.58 -12.93
CA GLN A 67 -0.11 5.28 -13.42
C GLN A 67 -1.22 4.22 -13.48
N ARG A 68 -2.07 4.17 -12.45
CA ARG A 68 -3.24 3.29 -12.42
C ARG A 68 -4.21 3.57 -13.57
N THR A 69 -4.46 4.83 -13.89
CA THR A 69 -5.36 5.21 -14.99
C THR A 69 -4.74 4.92 -16.35
N ASP A 70 -3.48 5.31 -16.55
CA ASP A 70 -2.77 5.19 -17.83
C ASP A 70 -2.52 3.70 -18.19
N HIS A 71 -2.36 2.83 -17.19
CA HIS A 71 -2.10 1.40 -17.35
C HIS A 71 -3.19 0.51 -16.75
N ARG A 72 -4.46 0.90 -16.94
CA ARG A 72 -5.62 0.27 -16.30
C ARG A 72 -5.67 -1.25 -16.47
N GLY A 73 -5.44 -1.77 -17.67
CA GLY A 73 -5.48 -3.22 -17.91
C GLY A 73 -4.43 -4.02 -17.13
N VAL A 74 -3.21 -3.48 -16.96
CA VAL A 74 -2.17 -4.11 -16.14
C VAL A 74 -2.54 -4.04 -14.67
N TYR A 75 -3.09 -2.90 -14.23
CA TYR A 75 -3.56 -2.74 -12.87
C TYR A 75 -4.70 -3.71 -12.52
N ASP A 76 -5.69 -3.87 -13.39
CA ASP A 76 -6.80 -4.80 -13.19
C ASP A 76 -6.31 -6.26 -13.15
N ALA A 77 -5.34 -6.63 -13.99
CA ALA A 77 -4.71 -7.95 -13.93
C ALA A 77 -3.98 -8.20 -12.59
N LEU A 78 -3.26 -7.20 -12.06
CA LEU A 78 -2.62 -7.28 -10.74
C LEU A 78 -3.66 -7.40 -9.62
N CYS A 79 -4.75 -6.62 -9.68
CA CYS A 79 -5.85 -6.70 -8.73
C CYS A 79 -6.52 -8.08 -8.76
N SER A 80 -6.75 -8.65 -9.94
CA SER A 80 -7.28 -10.02 -10.11
C SER A 80 -6.36 -11.08 -9.51
N ALA A 81 -5.05 -11.00 -9.78
CA ALA A 81 -4.06 -11.89 -9.21
C ALA A 81 -4.01 -11.78 -7.67
N PHE A 82 -4.11 -10.57 -7.13
CA PHE A 82 -4.19 -10.33 -5.69
C PHE A 82 -5.43 -10.96 -5.06
N ILE A 83 -6.62 -10.71 -5.63
CA ILE A 83 -7.89 -11.27 -5.13
C ILE A 83 -7.83 -12.80 -5.13
N THR A 84 -7.32 -13.40 -6.21
CA THR A 84 -7.14 -14.85 -6.33
C THR A 84 -6.21 -15.39 -5.23
N ARG A 85 -5.07 -14.74 -5.03
CA ARG A 85 -4.09 -15.15 -4.01
C ARG A 85 -4.64 -15.03 -2.60
N LYS A 86 -5.42 -13.98 -2.34
CA LYS A 86 -6.10 -13.77 -1.07
C LYS A 86 -7.18 -14.82 -0.82
N ALA A 87 -8.01 -15.14 -1.82
CA ALA A 87 -9.01 -16.20 -1.72
C ALA A 87 -8.39 -17.57 -1.43
N GLY A 88 -7.19 -17.83 -1.97
CA GLY A 88 -6.38 -19.00 -1.67
C GLY A 88 -5.61 -18.95 -0.33
N GLY A 89 -5.80 -17.93 0.50
CA GLY A 89 -5.11 -17.78 1.79
C GLY A 89 -3.62 -17.40 1.69
N GLY A 90 -3.11 -17.14 0.48
CA GLY A 90 -1.70 -16.77 0.26
C GLY A 90 -1.38 -15.30 0.54
N VAL A 91 -2.39 -14.50 0.91
CA VAL A 91 -2.26 -13.12 1.40
C VAL A 91 -3.30 -12.89 2.48
N VAL A 92 -2.87 -12.30 3.60
CA VAL A 92 -3.76 -11.83 4.66
C VAL A 92 -3.60 -10.32 4.77
N ASP A 93 -4.69 -9.57 4.59
CA ASP A 93 -4.73 -8.11 4.79
C ASP A 93 -5.46 -7.80 6.10
N CYS A 94 -4.70 -7.69 7.19
CA CYS A 94 -5.25 -7.37 8.52
C CYS A 94 -5.44 -5.86 8.74
N CYS A 95 -4.93 -5.02 7.84
CA CYS A 95 -4.79 -3.58 8.07
C CYS A 95 -5.88 -2.76 7.36
N THR A 96 -6.50 -3.32 6.32
CA THR A 96 -7.58 -2.68 5.57
C THR A 96 -8.92 -3.23 6.02
N PRO A 97 -9.91 -2.39 6.41
CA PRO A 97 -11.26 -2.85 6.72
C PRO A 97 -11.87 -3.62 5.54
N ASP A 98 -12.65 -4.66 5.81
CA ASP A 98 -13.28 -5.52 4.79
C ASP A 98 -14.10 -4.74 3.75
N SER A 99 -14.65 -3.58 4.11
CA SER A 99 -15.39 -2.72 3.18
C SER A 99 -14.50 -2.02 2.14
N HIS A 100 -13.20 -1.88 2.44
CA HIS A 100 -12.19 -1.18 1.62
C HIS A 100 -11.17 -2.14 1.00
N GLN A 101 -11.22 -3.43 1.34
CA GLN A 101 -10.40 -4.46 0.70
C GLN A 101 -10.89 -4.70 -0.74
N TRP A 102 -9.95 -4.99 -1.64
CA TRP A 102 -10.28 -5.36 -3.02
C TRP A 102 -11.12 -6.64 -3.07
N LYS A 103 -12.18 -6.58 -3.85
CA LYS A 103 -13.15 -7.66 -4.09
C LYS A 103 -13.35 -7.84 -5.60
N GLN A 104 -13.87 -9.01 -5.97
CA GLN A 104 -14.19 -9.35 -7.38
C GLN A 104 -14.97 -8.23 -8.09
N LYS A 105 -15.98 -7.66 -7.40
CA LYS A 105 -16.82 -6.56 -7.89
C LYS A 105 -16.05 -5.31 -8.35
N ASP A 106 -14.83 -5.09 -7.85
CA ASP A 106 -14.03 -3.90 -8.19
C ASP A 106 -13.37 -4.04 -9.58
N LEU A 107 -13.42 -5.24 -10.18
CA LEU A 107 -12.91 -5.55 -11.53
C LEU A 107 -14.01 -5.58 -12.59
N GLU A 108 -15.28 -5.48 -12.20
CA GLU A 108 -16.44 -5.68 -13.08
C GLU A 108 -16.95 -4.36 -13.71
N SER A 109 -16.16 -3.28 -13.65
CA SER A 109 -16.52 -1.95 -14.20
C SER A 109 -16.16 -1.77 -15.66
#